data_AF-A0A7H1RKL8-F1
#
_entry.id   AF-A0A7H1RKL8-F1
#
_cell.length_a   1.000
_cell.length_b   1.000
_cell.length_c   1.000
_cell.angle_alpha   90.00
_cell.angle_beta   90.00
_cell.angle_gamma   90.00
#
_symmetry.space_group_name_H-M   'P 1'
#
loop_
_entity.id
_entity.type
_entity.pdbx_description
1 polymer ?
#
loop_
_entity_poly.entity_id
_entity_poly.type
_entity_poly.pdbx_seq_one_letter_code
_entity_poly.pdbx_strand_id
1 'polypeptide(L)'
;MGAVRDGRWSCGWGAAVCRVRRTRHCIGPRGNREVSAATLRWPWPGPGLRGFLSWWRAGLMAWLPVRLRRALAAGEDRLLLRPEAGELRLDLQQADAVHPLASLPLPLSTAADPLAGLLRERAVGMPRWLLLPATCGLRRGLLLPGAARDRLRDVLAFEIERQTPFAAADVLFDGRILALRDDGQLQVELVVVPRPQLAAATAGLGGQAERLAGVDLADAVGRPLGVNLLPPGQRHVLRDPWRRWNGLLALAALLAMVLGMGQLLDNRRAAADTLQKEMASREAGARALSAQRQQLLDGREGAAYLRAQRAARPSSVELLDALAQRLPEGTWLEKVSVEGDQLTLIGLSNQAAALVGKLEGAPQWSAPALSGALQQDPRLRVDRFTLVAKLATTASPTAADTATGGRR
;
A
#
# COMPACT_ATOMS: atom_id res chain seq x y z
N MET A 1 57.87 44.17 55.75
CA MET A 1 57.08 42.92 55.82
C MET A 1 56.37 42.74 54.48
N GLY A 2 56.45 41.54 53.91
CA GLY A 2 56.14 41.19 52.49
C GLY A 2 54.80 41.71 51.98
N ALA A 3 54.74 42.28 50.76
CA ALA A 3 54.81 41.65 49.44
C ALA A 3 53.40 41.36 48.89
N VAL A 4 53.00 42.09 47.83
CA VAL A 4 52.60 41.55 46.52
C VAL A 4 52.12 42.71 45.61
N ARG A 5 52.89 42.85 44.51
CA ARG A 5 52.56 43.21 43.11
C ARG A 5 51.76 44.46 42.77
N ASP A 6 52.49 45.40 42.17
CA ASP A 6 52.04 46.23 41.05
C ASP A 6 53.22 46.53 40.10
N GLY A 7 52.97 46.70 38.80
CA GLY A 7 53.88 47.45 37.89
C GLY A 7 54.58 46.76 36.69
N ARG A 8 53.89 46.73 35.54
CA ARG A 8 54.16 47.47 34.26
C ARG A 8 55.45 47.27 33.40
N TRP A 9 55.24 47.44 32.07
CA TRP A 9 56.15 47.70 30.89
C TRP A 9 56.74 46.46 30.17
N SER A 10 56.89 46.32 28.84
CA SER A 10 56.60 47.14 27.64
C SER A 10 56.95 46.39 26.30
N CYS A 11 56.27 46.77 25.20
CA CYS A 11 56.70 46.86 23.78
C CYS A 11 56.95 45.64 22.84
N GLY A 12 56.41 45.74 21.60
CA GLY A 12 57.01 45.20 20.36
C GLY A 12 56.08 44.51 19.34
N TRP A 13 55.17 45.21 18.65
CA TRP A 13 55.19 45.54 17.20
C TRP A 13 54.73 44.47 16.17
N GLY A 14 53.79 44.85 15.28
CA GLY A 14 53.39 44.06 14.11
C GLY A 14 52.15 44.55 13.33
N ALA A 15 52.24 45.75 12.74
CA ALA A 15 51.52 46.31 11.57
C ALA A 15 50.16 45.72 11.09
N ALA A 16 49.12 46.58 11.00
CA ALA A 16 48.35 46.78 9.75
C ALA A 16 47.49 48.06 9.80
N VAL A 17 47.75 48.92 8.82
CA VAL A 17 47.29 50.29 8.57
C VAL A 17 45.78 50.43 8.38
N CYS A 18 45.25 51.54 8.91
CA CYS A 18 43.90 52.06 8.72
C CYS A 18 43.90 53.12 7.59
N ARG A 19 42.87 53.16 6.72
CA ARG A 19 42.59 54.30 5.82
C ARG A 19 41.09 54.45 5.46
N VAL A 20 40.37 55.16 6.34
CA VAL A 20 39.53 56.37 6.16
C VAL A 20 38.89 56.72 4.78
N ARG A 21 37.58 57.11 4.87
CA ARG A 21 36.72 58.00 4.03
C ARG A 21 36.18 57.43 2.69
N ARG A 22 34.97 57.74 2.21
CA ARG A 22 34.08 58.92 2.36
C ARG A 22 32.66 58.56 1.88
N THR A 23 31.68 59.15 2.54
CA THR A 23 30.29 59.46 2.14
C THR A 23 29.93 59.44 0.65
N ARG A 24 28.74 58.89 0.33
CA ARG A 24 27.83 59.46 -0.68
C ARG A 24 26.36 59.35 -0.25
N HIS A 25 25.73 60.51 -0.12
CA HIS A 25 24.29 60.74 -0.23
C HIS A 25 23.82 60.33 -1.63
N CYS A 26 22.71 59.58 -1.72
CA CYS A 26 21.83 59.55 -2.89
C CYS A 26 20.38 59.66 -2.40
N ILE A 27 19.68 60.68 -2.91
CA ILE A 27 18.28 60.98 -2.65
C ILE A 27 17.43 60.36 -3.79
N GLY A 28 16.38 59.62 -3.39
CA GLY A 28 15.14 59.38 -4.14
C GLY A 28 15.10 58.18 -5.10
N PRO A 29 13.91 57.76 -5.59
CA PRO A 29 12.65 57.57 -4.87
C PRO A 29 12.04 56.19 -5.18
N ARG A 30 11.28 55.57 -4.26
CA ARG A 30 10.11 54.71 -4.53
C ARG A 30 9.70 53.99 -3.26
N GLY A 31 8.42 54.15 -2.91
CA GLY A 31 7.79 53.40 -1.84
C GLY A 31 7.85 51.91 -2.13
N ASN A 32 8.69 51.20 -1.39
CA ASN A 32 8.53 49.77 -1.20
C ASN A 32 7.56 49.61 -0.02
N ARG A 33 6.31 49.28 -0.33
CA ARG A 33 5.46 48.58 0.64
C ARG A 33 6.20 47.30 0.99
N GLU A 34 6.73 47.24 2.20
CA GLU A 34 7.19 46.01 2.80
C GLU A 34 6.02 45.03 2.79
N VAL A 35 6.00 44.14 1.79
CA VAL A 35 5.20 42.94 1.85
C VAL A 35 5.83 42.16 2.99
N SER A 36 5.23 42.29 4.17
CA SER A 36 5.49 41.42 5.31
C SER A 36 5.35 39.99 4.81
N ALA A 37 6.48 39.35 4.54
CA ALA A 37 6.53 37.93 4.27
C ALA A 37 6.08 37.28 5.57
N ALA A 38 4.80 36.91 5.63
CA ALA A 38 4.27 36.06 6.67
C ALA A 38 5.04 34.74 6.57
N THR A 39 6.14 34.64 7.31
CA THR A 39 6.79 33.37 7.59
C THR A 39 5.73 32.46 8.16
N LEU A 40 5.26 31.52 7.33
CA LEU A 40 4.40 30.42 7.72
C LEU A 40 5.20 29.54 8.68
N ARG A 41 5.24 29.96 9.94
CA ARG A 41 5.85 29.22 11.04
C ARG A 41 4.96 27.99 11.23
N TRP A 42 5.43 26.84 10.74
CA TRP A 42 4.70 25.59 10.88
C TRP A 42 4.54 25.26 12.37
N PRO A 43 3.31 25.10 12.88
CA PRO A 43 3.12 24.71 14.26
C PRO A 43 3.69 23.30 14.45
N TRP A 44 4.56 23.13 15.45
CA TRP A 44 5.10 21.83 15.81
C TRP A 44 3.96 20.85 16.15
N PRO A 45 3.99 19.59 15.68
CA PRO A 45 3.01 18.59 16.10
C PRO A 45 3.21 18.34 17.59
N GLY A 46 2.26 18.80 18.41
CA GLY A 46 2.25 18.44 19.83
C GLY A 46 2.13 16.92 20.01
N PRO A 47 2.53 16.37 21.17
CA PRO A 47 2.41 14.94 21.42
C PRO A 47 0.95 14.47 21.34
N GLY A 48 0.72 13.33 20.67
CA GLY A 48 -0.58 12.65 20.60
C GLY A 48 -1.37 12.82 19.29
N LEU A 49 -2.38 11.95 19.10
CA LEU A 49 -3.23 11.87 17.89
C LEU A 49 -3.92 13.20 17.55
N ARG A 50 -4.33 13.99 18.56
CA ARG A 50 -4.95 15.30 18.35
C ARG A 50 -3.96 16.33 17.80
N GLY A 51 -2.72 16.33 18.28
CA GLY A 51 -1.64 17.19 17.78
C GLY A 51 -1.34 16.88 16.32
N PHE A 52 -1.16 15.59 16.00
CA PHE A 52 -0.96 15.12 14.62
C PHE A 52 -2.11 15.50 13.68
N LEU A 53 -3.37 15.23 14.06
CA LEU A 53 -4.54 15.58 13.25
C LEU A 53 -4.67 17.10 13.05
N SER A 54 -4.38 17.90 14.08
CA SER A 54 -4.42 19.36 13.97
C SER A 54 -3.35 19.90 13.03
N TRP A 55 -2.14 19.34 13.08
CA TRP A 55 -1.03 19.65 12.20
C TRP A 55 -1.31 19.22 10.75
N TRP A 56 -1.78 17.98 10.55
CA TRP A 56 -2.12 17.44 9.23
C TRP A 56 -3.24 18.24 8.57
N ARG A 57 -4.28 18.59 9.34
CA ARG A 57 -5.35 19.48 8.88
C ARG A 57 -4.82 20.88 8.53
N ALA A 58 -3.90 21.43 9.31
CA ALA A 58 -3.29 22.73 9.00
C ALA A 58 -2.48 22.67 7.70
N GLY A 59 -1.75 21.57 7.46
CA GLY A 59 -1.03 21.31 6.20
C GLY A 59 -1.97 21.25 4.99
N LEU A 60 -3.07 20.50 5.09
CA LEU A 60 -4.10 20.44 4.04
C LEU A 60 -4.75 21.80 3.76
N MET A 61 -5.07 22.56 4.82
CA MET A 61 -5.67 23.88 4.71
C MET A 61 -4.71 24.92 4.10
N ALA A 62 -3.39 24.74 4.23
CA ALA A 62 -2.40 25.60 3.61
C ALA A 62 -2.35 25.43 2.08
N TRP A 63 -2.72 24.26 1.57
CA TRP A 63 -2.74 23.94 0.13
C TRP A 63 -4.06 24.31 -0.55
N LEU A 64 -5.08 24.70 0.23
CA LEU A 64 -6.41 25.00 -0.26
C LEU A 64 -6.52 26.47 -0.72
N PRO A 65 -7.21 26.76 -1.85
CA PRO A 65 -7.47 28.13 -2.27
C PRO A 65 -8.19 28.93 -1.18
N VAL A 66 -7.89 30.24 -1.10
CA VAL A 66 -8.43 31.14 -0.07
C VAL A 66 -9.96 31.06 0.07
N ARG A 67 -10.69 30.84 -1.03
CA ARG A 67 -12.16 30.70 -1.04
C ARG A 67 -12.64 29.45 -0.31
N LEU A 68 -12.01 28.30 -0.57
CA LEU A 68 -12.31 27.03 0.10
C LEU A 68 -11.86 27.06 1.56
N ARG A 69 -10.70 27.67 1.85
CA ARG A 69 -10.22 27.88 3.21
C ARG A 69 -11.20 28.70 4.05
N ARG A 70 -11.77 29.77 3.47
CA ARG A 70 -12.81 30.59 4.14
C ARG A 70 -14.11 29.81 4.36
N ALA A 71 -14.52 28.98 3.40
CA ALA A 71 -15.71 28.14 3.56
C ALA A 71 -15.53 27.07 4.66
N LEU A 72 -14.32 26.51 4.80
CA LEU A 72 -13.98 25.53 5.84
C LEU A 72 -13.66 26.19 7.20
N ALA A 73 -13.21 27.45 7.20
CA ALA A 73 -13.01 28.27 8.39
C ALA A 73 -14.30 28.95 8.89
N ALA A 74 -15.45 28.72 8.23
CA ALA A 74 -16.77 29.23 8.65
C ALA A 74 -17.22 28.80 10.07
N GLY A 75 -16.43 27.95 10.74
CA GLY A 75 -16.59 27.66 12.17
C GLY A 75 -16.03 28.73 13.12
N GLU A 76 -15.30 29.74 12.62
CA GLU A 76 -14.79 30.88 13.39
C GLU A 76 -15.68 32.13 13.26
N ASP A 77 -16.69 32.09 12.40
CA ASP A 77 -17.64 33.19 12.27
C ASP A 77 -18.44 33.31 13.57
N ARG A 78 -18.37 34.48 14.20
CA ARG A 78 -19.06 34.75 15.48
C ARG A 78 -19.76 36.09 15.46
N LEU A 79 -20.89 36.15 16.14
CA LEU A 79 -21.63 37.38 16.36
C LEU A 79 -21.11 38.03 17.65
N LEU A 80 -20.49 39.19 17.52
CA LEU A 80 -19.99 39.97 18.64
C LEU A 80 -21.06 40.95 19.11
N LEU A 81 -21.35 40.92 20.40
CA LEU A 81 -22.25 41.82 21.10
C LEU A 81 -21.39 42.81 21.88
N ARG A 82 -21.45 44.10 21.54
CA ARG A 82 -20.68 45.15 22.22
C ARG A 82 -21.63 46.13 22.91
N PRO A 83 -21.76 46.08 24.24
CA PRO A 83 -22.57 47.06 24.96
C PRO A 83 -21.81 48.40 25.04
N GLU A 84 -22.42 49.47 24.56
CA GLU A 84 -21.86 50.83 24.51
C GLU A 84 -22.93 51.82 25.00
N ALA A 85 -22.74 52.36 26.21
CA ALA A 85 -23.54 53.42 26.85
C ALA A 85 -24.99 53.60 26.34
N GLY A 86 -25.85 52.59 26.54
CA GLY A 86 -27.29 52.65 26.19
C GLY A 86 -27.66 52.03 24.84
N GLU A 87 -26.68 51.60 24.04
CA GLU A 87 -26.88 50.82 22.82
C GLU A 87 -26.06 49.51 22.84
N LEU A 88 -26.55 48.50 22.15
CA LEU A 88 -25.86 47.25 21.87
C LEU A 88 -25.49 47.22 20.39
N ARG A 89 -24.20 47.30 20.09
CA ARG A 89 -23.69 47.10 18.74
C ARG A 89 -23.50 45.61 18.46
N LEU A 90 -24.04 45.16 17.33
CA LEU A 90 -23.88 43.83 16.79
C LEU A 90 -22.85 43.89 15.68
N ASP A 91 -21.71 43.23 15.87
CA ASP A 91 -20.70 43.09 14.84
C ASP A 91 -20.59 41.63 14.41
N LEU A 92 -20.39 41.39 13.12
CA LEU A 92 -20.15 40.08 12.57
C LEU A 92 -18.65 39.92 12.30
N GLN A 93 -18.02 38.98 13.01
CA GLN A 93 -16.64 38.63 12.75
C GLN A 93 -16.58 37.51 11.72
N GLN A 94 -15.91 37.76 10.60
CA GLN A 94 -15.57 36.77 9.57
C GLN A 94 -14.04 36.71 9.45
N ALA A 95 -13.47 35.57 9.87
CA ALA A 95 -12.03 35.45 10.03
C ALA A 95 -11.44 36.60 10.88
N ASP A 96 -10.68 37.50 10.25
CA ASP A 96 -9.99 38.62 10.91
C ASP A 96 -10.67 39.99 10.66
N ALA A 97 -11.78 40.01 9.93
CA ALA A 97 -12.54 41.21 9.63
C ALA A 97 -13.78 41.30 10.53
N VAL A 98 -14.05 42.50 11.04
CA VAL A 98 -15.23 42.81 11.86
C VAL A 98 -16.12 43.75 11.04
N HIS A 99 -17.35 43.33 10.78
CA HIS A 99 -18.32 44.10 10.01
C HIS A 99 -19.50 44.51 10.89
N PRO A 100 -19.84 45.80 11.00
CA PRO A 100 -21.00 46.23 11.76
C PRO A 100 -22.28 45.72 11.11
N LEU A 101 -23.15 45.11 11.90
CA LEU A 101 -24.42 44.55 11.44
C LEU A 101 -25.59 45.49 11.77
N ALA A 102 -25.73 45.87 13.04
CA ALA A 102 -26.78 46.75 13.54
C ALA A 102 -26.46 47.29 14.94
N SER A 103 -27.09 48.39 15.34
CA SER A 103 -27.15 48.84 16.73
C SER A 103 -28.58 48.76 17.26
N LEU A 104 -28.73 48.40 18.52
CA LEU A 104 -30.03 48.24 19.19
C LEU A 104 -30.04 49.02 20.50
N PRO A 105 -31.14 49.66 20.89
CA PRO A 105 -31.23 50.29 22.20
C PRO A 105 -31.19 49.24 23.32
N LEU A 106 -30.45 49.53 24.39
CA LEU A 106 -30.49 48.79 25.65
C LEU A 106 -31.49 49.47 26.61
N PRO A 107 -32.20 48.73 27.48
CA PRO A 107 -32.12 47.28 27.68
C PRO A 107 -32.86 46.48 26.61
N LEU A 108 -32.37 45.28 26.31
CA LEU A 108 -33.07 44.33 25.45
C LEU A 108 -34.30 43.74 26.16
N SER A 109 -35.31 43.34 25.37
CA SER A 109 -36.47 42.61 25.87
C SER A 109 -36.07 41.32 26.58
N THR A 110 -36.82 40.95 27.63
CA THR A 110 -36.67 39.71 28.39
C THR A 110 -37.16 38.47 27.62
N ALA A 111 -37.59 38.63 26.37
CA ALA A 111 -37.91 37.52 25.47
C ALA A 111 -36.75 36.51 25.38
N ALA A 112 -37.08 35.24 25.10
CA ALA A 112 -36.09 34.17 25.02
C ALA A 112 -35.02 34.40 23.91
N ASP A 113 -35.37 35.12 22.84
CA ASP A 113 -34.40 35.52 21.81
C ASP A 113 -34.79 36.83 21.10
N PRO A 114 -34.49 38.01 21.67
CA PRO A 114 -34.84 39.30 21.07
C PRO A 114 -34.10 39.60 19.75
N LEU A 115 -33.04 38.84 19.44
CA LEU A 115 -32.24 39.05 18.22
C LEU A 115 -32.68 38.16 17.06
N ALA A 116 -33.47 37.10 17.30
CA ALA A 116 -33.84 36.13 16.27
C ALA A 116 -34.53 36.76 15.04
N GLY A 117 -35.41 37.76 15.25
CA GLY A 117 -36.11 38.45 14.17
C GLY A 117 -35.27 39.50 13.42
N LEU A 118 -34.12 39.90 13.98
CA LEU A 118 -33.24 40.93 13.43
C LEU A 118 -32.02 40.35 12.73
N LEU A 119 -31.65 39.11 13.07
CA LEU A 119 -30.52 38.41 12.49
C LEU A 119 -30.92 37.81 11.13
N ARG A 120 -30.11 38.07 10.09
CA ARG A 120 -30.24 37.40 8.78
C ARG A 120 -30.01 35.89 8.95
N GLU A 121 -30.56 35.07 8.04
CA GLU A 121 -30.44 33.59 8.07
C GLU A 121 -29.04 33.07 8.41
N ARG A 122 -28.01 33.75 7.90
CA ARG A 122 -26.60 33.38 8.12
C ARG A 122 -26.09 33.67 9.54
N ALA A 123 -26.62 34.67 10.24
CA ALA A 123 -26.20 35.09 11.57
C ALA A 123 -27.01 34.42 12.70
N VAL A 124 -28.17 33.82 12.39
CA VAL A 124 -29.02 33.12 13.37
C VAL A 124 -28.32 31.89 13.96
N GLY A 125 -27.54 31.17 13.16
CA GLY A 125 -26.81 29.97 13.58
C GLY A 125 -25.41 30.22 14.14
N MET A 126 -24.97 31.47 14.28
CA MET A 126 -23.63 31.81 14.73
C MET A 126 -23.54 31.83 16.27
N PRO A 127 -22.41 31.40 16.86
CA PRO A 127 -22.18 31.56 18.29
C PRO A 127 -22.14 33.04 18.67
N ARG A 128 -22.87 33.38 19.72
CA ARG A 128 -22.98 34.75 20.25
C ARG A 128 -21.90 34.99 21.30
N TRP A 129 -21.13 36.06 21.15
CA TRP A 129 -20.01 36.39 22.02
C TRP A 129 -20.17 37.80 22.55
N LEU A 130 -19.98 38.00 23.85
CA LEU A 130 -19.91 39.34 24.41
C LEU A 130 -18.49 39.86 24.27
N LEU A 131 -18.33 41.04 23.68
CA LEU A 131 -17.04 41.71 23.57
C LEU A 131 -16.99 42.88 24.54
N LEU A 132 -16.20 42.71 25.60
CA LEU A 132 -15.99 43.75 26.61
C LEU A 132 -14.97 44.79 26.13
N PRO A 133 -15.16 46.08 26.44
CA PRO A 133 -14.13 47.10 26.20
C PRO A 133 -12.80 46.76 26.89
N ALA A 134 -11.69 47.20 26.31
CA ALA A 134 -10.35 46.95 26.86
C ALA A 134 -10.17 47.47 28.31
N THR A 135 -10.94 48.49 28.69
CA THR A 135 -10.96 49.08 30.05
C THR A 135 -11.55 48.14 31.10
N CYS A 136 -12.27 47.10 30.68
CA CYS A 136 -12.95 46.19 31.58
C CYS A 136 -12.07 45.04 32.10
N GLY A 137 -10.80 44.99 31.70
CA GLY A 137 -9.93 43.87 32.04
C GLY A 137 -8.48 44.28 32.24
N LEU A 138 -7.78 43.50 33.05
CA LEU A 138 -6.33 43.59 33.22
C LEU A 138 -5.65 42.56 32.31
N ARG A 139 -4.61 43.00 31.61
CA ARG A 139 -3.79 42.16 30.72
C ARG A 139 -2.37 42.12 31.27
N ARG A 140 -1.80 40.93 31.43
CA ARG A 140 -0.43 40.72 31.93
C ARG A 140 0.30 39.66 31.10
N GLY A 141 1.50 40.01 30.62
CA GLY A 141 2.40 39.05 30.01
C GLY A 141 3.15 38.23 31.07
N LEU A 142 3.15 36.91 30.91
CA LEU A 142 3.81 35.95 31.78
C LEU A 142 4.72 35.03 30.96
N LEU A 143 5.78 34.54 31.60
CA LEU A 143 6.65 33.50 31.06
C LEU A 143 6.40 32.21 31.82
N LEU A 144 5.97 31.18 31.11
CA LEU A 144 5.64 29.86 31.67
C LEU A 144 6.51 28.79 31.00
N PRO A 145 6.88 27.71 31.70
CA PRO A 145 7.62 26.61 31.09
C PRO A 145 6.81 25.94 29.97
N GLY A 146 7.47 25.46 28.92
CA GLY A 146 6.83 24.79 27.77
C GLY A 146 5.88 23.65 28.14
N ALA A 147 6.17 22.93 29.24
CA ALA A 147 5.33 21.87 29.76
C ALA A 147 3.93 22.34 30.22
N ALA A 148 3.77 23.62 30.54
CA ALA A 148 2.49 24.18 30.96
C ALA A 148 1.48 24.34 29.82
N ARG A 149 1.87 24.11 28.55
CA ARG A 149 1.01 24.30 27.37
C ARG A 149 -0.32 23.54 27.47
N ASP A 150 -0.28 22.27 27.88
CA ASP A 150 -1.44 21.39 27.88
C ASP A 150 -2.39 21.65 29.05
N ARG A 151 -1.88 22.24 30.13
CA ARG A 151 -2.63 22.61 31.34
C ARG A 151 -2.55 24.11 31.62
N LEU A 152 -2.58 24.91 30.56
CA LEU A 152 -2.33 26.34 30.65
C LEU A 152 -3.31 27.04 31.59
N ARG A 153 -4.59 26.70 31.48
CA ARG A 153 -5.65 27.29 32.32
C ARG A 153 -5.43 27.02 33.81
N ASP A 154 -4.99 25.81 34.16
CA ASP A 154 -4.77 25.42 35.54
C ASP A 154 -3.56 26.16 36.12
N VAL A 155 -2.47 26.26 35.36
CA VAL A 155 -1.27 27.02 35.77
C VAL A 155 -1.59 28.51 35.91
N LEU A 156 -2.35 29.07 34.97
CA LEU A 156 -2.79 30.46 35.06
C LEU A 156 -3.66 30.72 36.28
N ALA A 157 -4.51 29.76 36.68
CA ALA A 157 -5.34 29.90 37.89
C ALA A 157 -4.49 30.18 39.14
N PHE A 158 -3.34 29.49 39.29
CA PHE A 158 -2.42 29.71 40.40
C PHE A 158 -1.62 31.01 40.28
N GLU A 159 -1.35 31.50 39.07
CA GLU A 159 -0.62 32.76 38.86
C GLU A 159 -1.50 34.01 39.04
N ILE A 160 -2.84 33.89 39.06
CA ILE A 160 -3.75 35.06 39.20
C ILE A 160 -3.46 35.85 40.47
N GLU A 161 -3.47 35.19 41.63
CA GLU A 161 -3.35 35.86 42.93
C GLU A 161 -1.94 36.42 43.16
N ARG A 162 -0.95 35.86 42.47
CA ARG A 162 0.44 36.31 42.55
C ARG A 162 0.74 37.49 41.62
N GLN A 163 0.06 37.54 40.48
CA GLN A 163 0.33 38.53 39.40
C GLN A 163 -0.71 39.65 39.34
N THR A 164 -1.83 39.50 40.05
CA THR A 164 -2.94 40.45 40.05
C THR A 164 -3.48 40.65 41.47
N PRO A 165 -4.05 41.83 41.79
CA PRO A 165 -4.61 42.10 43.11
C PRO A 165 -5.98 41.46 43.33
N PHE A 166 -6.36 40.44 42.54
CA PHE A 166 -7.68 39.83 42.57
C PHE A 166 -7.60 38.37 43.01
N ALA A 167 -8.61 37.92 43.76
CA ALA A 167 -8.79 36.51 44.08
C ALA A 167 -9.28 35.74 42.84
N ALA A 168 -8.79 34.52 42.64
CA ALA A 168 -9.16 33.71 41.46
C ALA A 168 -10.66 33.41 41.38
N ALA A 169 -11.36 33.37 42.52
CA ALA A 169 -12.80 33.12 42.59
C ALA A 169 -13.65 34.29 42.06
N ASP A 170 -13.18 35.53 42.22
CA ASP A 170 -13.96 36.75 41.93
C ASP A 170 -13.72 37.30 40.52
N VAL A 171 -12.89 36.61 39.74
CA VAL A 171 -12.52 37.00 38.38
C VAL A 171 -12.82 35.91 37.37
N LEU A 172 -12.99 36.34 36.14
CA LEU A 172 -12.98 35.50 34.96
C LEU A 172 -11.63 35.67 34.29
N PHE A 173 -11.02 34.56 33.92
CA PHE A 173 -9.69 34.59 33.35
C PHE A 173 -9.58 33.58 32.21
N ASP A 174 -8.73 33.93 31.27
CA ASP A 174 -8.24 33.03 30.23
C ASP A 174 -6.86 33.51 29.79
N GLY A 175 -6.12 32.65 29.09
CA GLY A 175 -4.79 32.99 28.60
C GLY A 175 -4.59 32.63 27.15
N ARG A 176 -3.88 33.49 26.43
CA ARG A 176 -3.46 33.23 25.05
C ARG A 176 -1.95 33.11 24.94
N ILE A 177 -1.49 32.17 24.13
CA ILE A 177 -0.07 31.96 23.85
C ILE A 177 0.33 32.95 22.76
N LEU A 178 1.29 33.83 23.05
CA LEU A 178 1.82 34.79 22.10
C LEU A 178 2.95 34.17 21.28
N ALA A 179 3.88 33.47 21.95
CA ALA A 179 5.04 32.86 21.32
C ALA A 179 5.60 31.71 22.15
N LEU A 180 6.24 30.76 21.47
CA LEU A 180 7.19 29.83 22.08
C LEU A 180 8.60 30.35 21.80
N ARG A 181 9.34 30.64 22.88
CA ARG A 181 10.73 31.09 22.82
C ARG A 181 11.65 29.92 22.56
N ASP A 182 12.82 30.20 22.01
CA ASP A 182 13.82 29.18 21.66
C ASP A 182 14.37 28.46 22.91
N ASP A 183 14.33 29.14 24.07
CA ASP A 183 14.72 28.62 25.39
C ASP A 183 13.70 27.62 25.99
N GLY A 184 12.67 27.22 25.23
CA GLY A 184 11.61 26.31 25.69
C GLY A 184 10.57 26.94 26.64
N GLN A 185 10.61 28.26 26.82
CA GLN A 185 9.64 29.04 27.59
C GLN A 185 8.50 29.55 26.69
N LEU A 186 7.28 29.53 27.21
CA LEU A 186 6.08 30.07 26.59
C LEU A 186 5.84 31.51 27.06
N GLN A 187 5.68 32.41 26.11
CA GLN A 187 5.17 33.75 26.37
C GLN A 187 3.65 33.71 26.29
N VAL A 188 2.99 33.96 27.41
CA VAL A 188 1.53 33.90 27.56
C VAL A 188 1.03 35.27 28.00
N GLU A 189 -0.12 35.69 27.49
CA GLU A 189 -0.84 36.84 28.01
C GLU A 189 -2.04 36.36 28.83
N LEU A 190 -2.00 36.62 30.13
CA LEU A 190 -3.11 36.43 31.05
C LEU A 190 -4.07 37.62 30.92
N VAL A 191 -5.34 37.31 30.69
CA VAL A 191 -6.43 38.28 30.64
C VAL A 191 -7.36 37.99 31.81
N VAL A 192 -7.62 39.02 32.64
CA VAL A 192 -8.45 38.93 33.84
C VAL A 192 -9.52 39.99 33.81
N VAL A 193 -10.78 39.60 33.99
CA VAL A 193 -11.94 40.49 34.08
C VAL A 193 -12.67 40.24 35.40
N PRO A 194 -12.86 41.26 36.25
CA PRO A 194 -13.66 41.12 37.46
C PRO A 194 -15.12 40.77 37.16
N ARG A 195 -15.70 39.82 37.90
CA ARG A 195 -17.12 39.46 37.79
C ARG A 195 -18.10 40.64 37.86
N PRO A 196 -17.92 41.69 38.70
CA PRO A 196 -18.86 42.81 38.71
C PRO A 196 -18.90 43.57 37.38
N GLN A 197 -17.79 43.61 36.64
CA GLN A 197 -17.74 44.27 35.34
C GLN A 197 -18.45 43.46 34.26
N LEU A 198 -18.35 42.13 34.32
CA LEU A 198 -19.20 41.27 33.49
C LEU A 198 -20.67 41.49 33.83
N ALA A 199 -21.03 41.47 35.12
CA ALA A 199 -22.41 41.63 35.57
C ALA A 199 -23.02 42.94 35.05
N ALA A 200 -22.28 44.04 35.14
CA ALA A 200 -22.68 45.34 34.58
C ALA A 200 -22.87 45.29 33.05
N ALA A 201 -21.95 44.66 32.31
CA ALA A 201 -22.05 44.52 30.87
C ALA A 201 -23.21 43.60 30.42
N THR A 202 -23.59 42.62 31.25
CA THR A 202 -24.69 41.69 30.96
C THR A 202 -26.06 42.17 31.44
N ALA A 203 -26.12 43.11 32.38
CA ALA A 203 -27.37 43.56 33.01
C ALA A 203 -28.42 44.05 32.00
N GLY A 204 -28.00 44.70 30.91
CA GLY A 204 -28.89 45.18 29.85
C GLY A 204 -29.24 44.16 28.76
N LEU A 205 -28.62 42.97 28.76
CA LEU A 205 -28.76 41.99 27.66
C LEU A 205 -29.98 41.07 27.81
N GLY A 206 -30.64 41.07 28.99
CA GLY A 206 -31.80 40.22 29.25
C GLY A 206 -31.50 38.73 29.01
N GLY A 207 -32.44 38.03 28.37
CA GLY A 207 -32.31 36.59 28.05
C GLY A 207 -31.15 36.22 27.12
N GLN A 208 -30.45 37.21 26.52
CA GLN A 208 -29.26 36.94 25.72
C GLN A 208 -28.02 36.61 26.54
N ALA A 209 -27.94 37.06 27.79
CA ALA A 209 -26.79 36.79 28.65
C ALA A 209 -26.58 35.28 28.88
N GLU A 210 -27.67 34.50 28.97
CA GLU A 210 -27.64 33.05 29.15
C GLU A 210 -27.31 32.26 27.87
N ARG A 211 -27.41 32.92 26.71
CA ARG A 211 -27.18 32.32 25.38
C ARG A 211 -25.79 32.62 24.82
N LEU A 212 -24.91 33.22 25.62
CA LEU A 212 -23.54 33.53 25.24
C LEU A 212 -22.71 32.25 25.11
N ALA A 213 -22.10 32.07 23.95
CA ALA A 213 -21.11 31.01 23.70
C ALA A 213 -19.73 31.36 24.29
N GLY A 214 -19.47 32.64 24.53
CA GLY A 214 -18.23 33.11 25.14
C GLY A 214 -18.23 34.61 25.46
N VAL A 215 -17.22 35.03 26.22
CA VAL A 215 -16.92 36.43 26.52
C VAL A 215 -15.46 36.67 26.14
N ASP A 216 -15.23 37.67 25.30
CA ASP A 216 -13.90 38.10 24.85
C ASP A 216 -13.66 39.54 25.32
N LEU A 217 -12.40 39.94 25.35
CA LEU A 217 -11.98 41.31 25.69
C LEU A 217 -11.42 41.97 24.43
N ALA A 218 -11.77 43.24 24.21
CA ALA A 218 -11.24 44.02 23.12
C ALA A 218 -9.81 44.50 23.40
N ASP A 219 -9.01 44.67 22.35
CA ASP A 219 -7.77 45.42 22.41
C ASP A 219 -8.02 46.94 22.38
N ALA A 220 -6.95 47.73 22.43
CA ALA A 220 -7.03 49.20 22.39
C ALA A 220 -7.64 49.76 21.10
N VAL A 221 -7.70 48.96 20.03
CA VAL A 221 -8.26 49.32 18.71
C VAL A 221 -9.71 48.79 18.56
N GLY A 222 -10.24 48.08 19.56
CA GLY A 222 -11.57 47.50 19.52
C GLY A 222 -11.64 46.14 18.80
N ARG A 223 -10.52 45.46 18.58
CA ARG A 223 -10.50 44.11 18.01
C ARG A 223 -10.54 43.05 19.11
N PRO A 224 -11.21 41.91 18.90
CA PRO A 224 -11.26 40.86 19.91
C PRO A 224 -9.90 40.19 20.09
N LEU A 225 -9.53 39.86 21.34
CA LEU A 225 -8.23 39.24 21.66
C LEU A 225 -8.17 37.75 21.34
N GLY A 226 -9.33 37.10 21.14
CA GLY A 226 -9.43 35.67 20.85
C GLY A 226 -9.38 34.80 22.09
N VAL A 227 -9.70 35.36 23.26
CA VAL A 227 -9.78 34.63 24.53
C VAL A 227 -11.24 34.34 24.88
N ASN A 228 -11.51 33.25 25.60
CA ASN A 228 -12.84 32.93 26.10
C ASN A 228 -12.84 32.88 27.63
N LEU A 229 -13.14 34.03 28.22
CA LEU A 229 -13.20 34.26 29.65
C LEU A 229 -14.31 33.45 30.34
N LEU A 230 -15.32 32.99 29.59
CA LEU A 230 -16.44 32.23 30.15
C LEU A 230 -16.01 30.80 30.50
N PRO A 231 -16.32 30.26 31.70
CA PRO A 231 -16.03 28.88 32.07
C PRO A 231 -16.73 27.87 31.16
N PRO A 232 -16.15 26.70 30.87
CA PRO A 232 -16.71 25.74 29.92
C PRO A 232 -18.12 25.27 30.28
N GLY A 233 -18.47 25.19 31.56
CA GLY A 233 -19.80 24.80 32.03
C GLY A 233 -20.89 25.87 31.84
N GLN A 234 -20.52 27.13 31.59
CA GLN A 234 -21.46 28.25 31.40
C GLN A 234 -21.65 28.61 29.92
N ARG A 235 -20.89 27.97 29.02
CA ARG A 235 -20.93 28.27 27.59
C ARG A 235 -22.17 27.67 26.95
N HIS A 236 -22.98 28.51 26.31
CA HIS A 236 -24.07 28.03 25.49
C HIS A 236 -23.52 27.44 24.19
N VAL A 237 -23.72 26.13 23.99
CA VAL A 237 -23.29 25.45 22.78
C VAL A 237 -24.46 25.39 21.82
N LEU A 238 -24.38 26.12 20.71
CA LEU A 238 -25.28 25.90 19.59
C LEU A 238 -25.02 24.49 19.06
N ARG A 239 -25.96 23.57 19.32
CA ARG A 239 -25.94 22.24 18.72
C ARG A 239 -26.29 22.40 17.25
N ASP A 240 -25.29 22.28 16.39
CA ASP A 240 -25.52 22.14 14.96
C ASP A 240 -26.23 20.80 14.68
N PRO A 241 -27.53 20.80 14.31
CA PRO A 241 -28.27 19.57 14.04
C PRO A 241 -27.68 18.79 12.87
N TRP A 242 -26.98 19.47 11.94
CA TRP A 242 -26.33 18.84 10.80
C TRP A 242 -25.08 18.06 11.18
N ARG A 243 -24.48 18.26 12.37
CA ARG A 243 -23.33 17.42 12.78
C ARG A 243 -23.66 15.93 12.85
N ARG A 244 -24.87 15.59 13.30
CA ARG A 244 -25.32 14.19 13.36
C ARG A 244 -25.54 13.64 11.96
N TRP A 245 -26.20 14.41 11.10
CA TRP A 245 -26.42 14.05 9.69
C TRP A 245 -25.12 13.92 8.91
N ASN A 246 -24.17 14.85 9.09
CA ASN A 246 -22.84 14.78 8.49
C ASN A 246 -22.08 13.55 9.00
N GLY A 247 -22.23 13.18 10.26
CA GLY A 247 -21.69 11.93 10.81
C GLY A 247 -22.31 10.69 10.17
N LEU A 248 -23.63 10.66 10.02
CA LEU A 248 -24.35 9.58 9.33
C LEU A 248 -23.97 9.50 7.85
N LEU A 249 -23.85 10.63 7.16
CA LEU A 249 -23.41 10.72 5.77
C LEU A 249 -21.97 10.26 5.61
N ALA A 250 -21.07 10.64 6.53
CA ALA A 250 -19.69 10.15 6.53
C ALA A 250 -19.62 8.64 6.76
N LEU A 251 -20.44 8.11 7.67
CA LEU A 251 -20.56 6.67 7.89
C LEU A 251 -21.10 5.96 6.65
N ALA A 252 -22.15 6.49 6.02
CA ALA A 252 -22.73 5.95 4.80
C ALA A 252 -21.73 5.96 3.64
N ALA A 253 -20.95 7.04 3.49
CA ALA A 253 -19.89 7.14 2.50
C ALA A 253 -18.77 6.12 2.74
N LEU A 254 -18.35 5.94 4.00
CA LEU A 254 -17.38 4.90 4.38
C LEU A 254 -17.91 3.50 4.06
N LEU A 255 -19.16 3.24 4.39
CA LEU A 255 -19.81 1.94 4.16
C LEU A 255 -19.95 1.65 2.66
N ALA A 256 -20.35 2.65 1.87
CA ALA A 256 -20.38 2.59 0.41
C ALA A 256 -18.99 2.34 -0.19
N MET A 257 -17.94 2.97 0.35
CA MET A 257 -16.56 2.74 -0.09
C MET A 257 -16.10 1.31 0.21
N VAL A 258 -16.38 0.79 1.42
CA VAL A 258 -16.04 -0.58 1.80
C VAL A 258 -16.79 -1.59 0.93
N LEU A 259 -18.10 -1.40 0.74
CA LEU A 259 -18.92 -2.26 -0.12
C LEU A 259 -18.47 -2.20 -1.57
N GLY A 260 -18.17 -1.01 -2.09
CA GLY A 260 -17.66 -0.82 -3.45
C GLY A 260 -16.31 -1.51 -3.66
N MET A 261 -15.41 -1.43 -2.68
CA MET A 261 -14.12 -2.13 -2.72
C MET A 261 -14.31 -3.65 -2.64
N GLY A 262 -15.25 -4.13 -1.81
CA GLY A 262 -15.64 -5.54 -1.75
C GLY A 262 -16.16 -6.05 -3.09
N GLN A 263 -17.09 -5.31 -3.71
CA GLN A 263 -17.62 -5.66 -5.04
C GLN A 263 -16.53 -5.70 -6.12
N LEU A 264 -15.58 -4.75 -6.08
CA LEU A 264 -14.46 -4.73 -7.01
C LEU A 264 -13.58 -5.98 -6.85
N LEU A 265 -13.29 -6.38 -5.62
CA LEU A 265 -12.52 -7.59 -5.34
C LEU A 265 -13.25 -8.85 -5.79
N ASP A 266 -14.56 -8.95 -5.53
CA ASP A 266 -15.34 -10.11 -5.93
C ASP A 266 -15.49 -10.21 -7.45
N ASN A 267 -15.65 -9.08 -8.15
CA ASN A 267 -15.63 -9.05 -9.61
C ASN A 267 -14.27 -9.52 -10.18
N ARG A 268 -13.17 -9.11 -9.54
CA ARG A 268 -11.82 -9.54 -9.94
C ARG A 268 -11.59 -11.03 -9.66
N ARG A 269 -12.10 -11.56 -8.54
CA ARG A 269 -12.05 -12.98 -8.22
C ARG A 269 -12.89 -13.80 -9.21
N ALA A 270 -14.10 -13.37 -9.50
CA ALA A 270 -14.97 -14.04 -10.47
C ALA A 270 -14.33 -14.08 -11.87
N ALA A 271 -13.70 -12.97 -12.30
CA ALA A 271 -12.96 -12.93 -13.58
C ALA A 271 -11.73 -13.87 -13.58
N ALA A 272 -11.03 -13.99 -12.46
CA ALA A 272 -9.92 -14.94 -12.32
C ALA A 272 -10.41 -16.40 -12.38
N ASP A 273 -11.51 -16.72 -11.70
CA ASP A 273 -12.11 -18.05 -11.70
C ASP A 273 -12.59 -18.47 -13.10
N THR A 274 -13.16 -17.53 -13.88
CA THR A 274 -13.55 -17.81 -15.27
C THR A 274 -12.34 -18.15 -16.14
N LEU A 275 -11.25 -17.39 -16.02
CA LEU A 275 -10.02 -17.66 -16.77
C LEU A 275 -9.40 -19.01 -16.35
N GLN A 276 -9.41 -19.33 -15.06
CA GLN A 276 -8.87 -20.59 -14.56
C GLN A 276 -9.68 -21.80 -15.08
N LYS A 277 -11.01 -21.67 -15.18
CA LYS A 277 -11.87 -22.69 -15.80
C LYS A 277 -11.59 -22.86 -17.30
N GLU A 278 -11.38 -21.77 -18.03
CA GLU A 278 -11.00 -21.82 -19.45
C GLU A 278 -9.63 -22.45 -19.67
N MET A 279 -8.65 -22.16 -18.80
CA MET A 279 -7.33 -22.80 -18.88
C MET A 279 -7.44 -24.30 -18.59
N ALA A 280 -8.20 -24.69 -17.56
CA ALA A 280 -8.39 -26.10 -17.21
C ALA A 280 -9.06 -26.90 -18.34
N SER A 281 -10.03 -26.32 -19.06
CA SER A 281 -10.68 -27.00 -20.19
C SER A 281 -9.74 -27.14 -21.40
N ARG A 282 -8.92 -26.11 -21.69
CA ARG A 282 -7.90 -26.17 -22.74
C ARG A 282 -6.80 -27.18 -22.41
N GLU A 283 -6.35 -27.24 -21.15
CA GLU A 283 -5.39 -28.24 -20.69
C GLU A 283 -5.95 -29.66 -20.80
N ALA A 284 -7.22 -29.88 -20.45
CA ALA A 284 -7.86 -31.18 -20.61
C ALA A 284 -7.89 -31.62 -22.09
N GLY A 285 -8.20 -30.70 -23.01
CA GLY A 285 -8.13 -30.96 -24.45
C GLY A 285 -6.71 -31.26 -24.94
N ALA A 286 -5.71 -30.52 -24.45
CA ALA A 286 -4.31 -30.75 -24.78
C ALA A 286 -3.80 -32.10 -24.25
N ARG A 287 -4.18 -32.48 -23.02
CA ARG A 287 -3.85 -33.80 -22.44
C ARG A 287 -4.47 -34.93 -23.26
N ALA A 288 -5.73 -34.80 -23.68
CA ALA A 288 -6.38 -35.78 -24.54
C ALA A 288 -5.66 -35.94 -25.90
N LEU A 289 -5.26 -34.84 -26.54
CA LEU A 289 -4.48 -34.87 -27.79
C LEU A 289 -3.09 -35.50 -27.60
N SER A 290 -2.42 -35.21 -26.48
CA SER A 290 -1.12 -35.83 -26.17
C SER A 290 -1.24 -37.34 -25.95
N ALA A 291 -2.29 -37.79 -25.25
CA ALA A 291 -2.55 -39.21 -25.01
C ALA A 291 -2.84 -39.95 -26.33
N GLN A 292 -3.63 -39.34 -27.23
CA GLN A 292 -3.91 -39.93 -28.54
C GLN A 292 -2.66 -39.99 -29.43
N ARG A 293 -1.81 -38.96 -29.41
CA ARG A 293 -0.50 -39.00 -30.10
C ARG A 293 0.38 -40.12 -29.55
N GLN A 294 0.44 -40.29 -28.23
CA GLN A 294 1.22 -41.36 -27.61
C GLN A 294 0.75 -42.74 -28.07
N GLN A 295 -0.56 -42.99 -28.07
CA GLN A 295 -1.13 -44.26 -28.57
C GLN A 295 -0.76 -44.53 -30.04
N LEU A 296 -0.75 -43.50 -30.88
CA LEU A 296 -0.34 -43.64 -32.29
C LEU A 296 1.17 -43.93 -32.43
N LEU A 297 2.00 -43.31 -31.59
CA LEU A 297 3.45 -43.57 -31.56
C LEU A 297 3.73 -44.99 -31.07
N ASP A 298 3.14 -45.40 -29.94
CA ASP A 298 3.28 -46.74 -29.36
C ASP A 298 2.84 -47.82 -30.37
N GLY A 299 1.74 -47.59 -31.09
CA GLY A 299 1.26 -48.49 -32.14
C GLY A 299 2.19 -48.57 -33.35
N ARG A 300 2.80 -47.44 -33.75
CA ARG A 300 3.80 -47.41 -34.84
C ARG A 300 5.10 -48.10 -34.43
N GLU A 301 5.58 -47.85 -33.22
CA GLU A 301 6.79 -48.47 -32.67
C GLU A 301 6.60 -49.98 -32.49
N GLY A 302 5.45 -50.41 -31.96
CA GLY A 302 5.10 -51.83 -31.87
C GLY A 302 5.06 -52.53 -33.22
N ALA A 303 4.48 -51.89 -34.25
CA ALA A 303 4.47 -52.43 -35.61
C ALA A 303 5.88 -52.49 -36.24
N ALA A 304 6.72 -51.49 -35.99
CA ALA A 304 8.10 -51.46 -36.47
C ALA A 304 8.95 -52.57 -35.82
N TYR A 305 8.80 -52.77 -34.50
CA TYR A 305 9.46 -53.84 -33.76
C TYR A 305 9.11 -55.23 -34.31
N LEU A 306 7.81 -55.49 -34.54
CA LEU A 306 7.35 -56.76 -35.10
C LEU A 306 7.87 -56.99 -36.53
N ARG A 307 7.95 -55.94 -37.36
CA ARG A 307 8.55 -56.05 -38.71
C ARG A 307 10.04 -56.34 -38.64
N ALA A 308 10.79 -55.68 -37.75
CA ALA A 308 12.21 -55.93 -37.56
C ALA A 308 12.46 -57.38 -37.10
N GLN A 309 11.66 -57.88 -36.16
CA GLN A 309 11.75 -59.27 -35.71
C GLN A 309 11.42 -60.28 -36.82
N ARG A 310 10.46 -59.96 -37.70
CA ARG A 310 10.11 -60.80 -38.85
C ARG A 310 11.21 -60.78 -39.93
N ALA A 311 11.84 -59.64 -40.18
CA ALA A 311 12.91 -59.49 -41.15
C ALA A 311 14.24 -60.14 -40.71
N ALA A 312 14.45 -60.33 -39.40
CA ALA A 312 15.63 -61.02 -38.86
C ALA A 312 15.62 -62.55 -39.05
N ARG A 313 14.54 -63.11 -39.61
CA ARG A 313 14.43 -64.53 -39.94
C ARG A 313 14.58 -64.72 -41.46
N PRO A 314 15.46 -65.64 -41.92
CA PRO A 314 15.58 -65.95 -43.33
C PRO A 314 14.21 -66.40 -43.89
N SER A 315 13.87 -65.97 -45.09
CA SER A 315 12.58 -66.30 -45.67
C SER A 315 12.49 -67.81 -45.95
N SER A 316 11.32 -68.42 -45.75
CA SER A 316 11.13 -69.85 -46.02
C SER A 316 11.44 -70.22 -47.48
N VAL A 317 11.31 -69.26 -48.39
CA VAL A 317 11.63 -69.41 -49.81
C VAL A 317 13.14 -69.49 -50.03
N GLU A 318 13.94 -68.63 -49.40
CA GLU A 318 15.42 -68.69 -49.47
C GLU A 318 15.96 -69.99 -48.85
N LEU A 319 15.34 -70.49 -47.78
CA LEU A 319 15.73 -71.77 -47.18
C LEU A 319 15.46 -72.96 -48.11
N LEU A 320 14.28 -73.00 -48.75
CA LEU A 320 13.93 -74.07 -49.68
C LEU A 320 14.78 -74.03 -50.95
N ASP A 321 15.08 -72.85 -51.47
CA ASP A 321 15.97 -72.69 -52.63
C ASP A 321 17.41 -73.15 -52.32
N ALA A 322 17.96 -72.72 -51.18
CA ALA A 322 19.28 -73.15 -50.74
C ALA A 322 19.37 -74.66 -50.49
N LEU A 323 18.28 -75.30 -50.04
CA LEU A 323 18.19 -76.75 -49.90
C LEU A 323 18.15 -77.41 -51.29
N ALA A 324 17.26 -76.96 -52.17
CA ALA A 324 17.10 -77.52 -53.52
C ALA A 324 18.42 -77.51 -54.31
N GLN A 325 19.22 -76.44 -54.20
CA GLN A 325 20.51 -76.33 -54.89
C GLN A 325 21.60 -77.27 -54.34
N ARG A 326 21.52 -77.68 -53.07
CA ARG A 326 22.55 -78.51 -52.41
C ARG A 326 22.18 -79.99 -52.28
N LEU A 327 20.95 -80.37 -52.61
CA LEU A 327 20.52 -81.77 -52.56
C LEU A 327 21.08 -82.56 -53.77
N PRO A 328 21.75 -83.71 -53.55
CA PRO A 328 22.24 -84.57 -54.62
C PRO A 328 21.08 -85.22 -55.41
N GLU A 329 21.34 -85.52 -56.68
CA GLU A 329 20.44 -86.38 -57.47
C GLU A 329 20.28 -87.75 -56.79
N GLY A 330 19.03 -88.17 -56.57
CA GLY A 330 18.68 -89.38 -55.82
C GLY A 330 18.37 -89.18 -54.33
N THR A 331 18.27 -87.93 -53.86
CA THR A 331 17.79 -87.60 -52.50
C THR A 331 16.38 -87.01 -52.53
N TRP A 332 15.48 -87.57 -51.72
CA TRP A 332 14.06 -87.20 -51.68
C TRP A 332 13.72 -86.78 -50.25
N LEU A 333 13.13 -85.59 -50.09
CA LEU A 333 12.68 -85.09 -48.80
C LEU A 333 11.21 -85.46 -48.59
N GLU A 334 10.91 -86.12 -47.48
CA GLU A 334 9.54 -86.42 -47.06
C GLU A 334 8.97 -85.31 -46.18
N LYS A 335 9.81 -84.72 -45.33
CA LYS A 335 9.39 -83.66 -44.42
C LYS A 335 10.52 -82.67 -44.20
N VAL A 336 10.20 -81.40 -44.42
CA VAL A 336 11.01 -80.25 -44.00
C VAL A 336 10.21 -79.53 -42.93
N SER A 337 10.80 -79.36 -41.75
CA SER A 337 10.17 -78.66 -40.63
C SER A 337 11.13 -77.62 -40.10
N VAL A 338 10.62 -76.41 -39.90
CA VAL A 338 11.34 -75.29 -39.30
C VAL A 338 10.64 -74.94 -38.00
N GLU A 339 11.30 -75.21 -36.88
CA GLU A 339 10.79 -74.90 -35.54
C GLU A 339 11.81 -73.97 -34.85
N GLY A 340 11.44 -72.70 -34.69
CA GLY A 340 12.34 -71.68 -34.16
C GLY A 340 13.60 -71.51 -35.02
N ASP A 341 14.77 -71.75 -34.43
CA ASP A 341 16.08 -71.71 -35.09
C ASP A 341 16.55 -73.11 -35.53
N GLN A 342 15.70 -74.13 -35.50
CA GLN A 342 16.07 -75.50 -35.87
C GLN A 342 15.38 -75.93 -37.16
N LEU A 343 16.19 -76.31 -38.15
CA LEU A 343 15.77 -76.93 -39.40
C LEU A 343 15.89 -78.45 -39.24
N THR A 344 14.80 -79.17 -39.44
CA THR A 344 14.77 -80.63 -39.44
C THR A 344 14.37 -81.14 -40.82
N LEU A 345 15.21 -82.00 -41.39
CA LEU A 345 15.05 -82.62 -42.70
C LEU A 345 14.89 -84.13 -42.51
N ILE A 346 13.83 -84.71 -43.06
CA ILE A 346 13.58 -86.15 -43.07
C ILE A 346 13.42 -86.58 -44.52
N GLY A 347 14.15 -87.61 -44.92
CA GLY A 347 14.13 -88.08 -46.29
C GLY A 347 14.84 -89.40 -46.50
N LEU A 348 14.94 -89.78 -47.77
CA LEU A 348 15.61 -90.97 -48.25
C LEU A 348 16.75 -90.54 -49.18
N SER A 349 17.93 -91.12 -49.01
CA SER A 349 19.09 -90.82 -49.85
C SER A 349 19.93 -92.06 -50.13
N ASN A 350 20.51 -92.12 -51.32
CA ASN A 350 21.55 -93.09 -51.69
C ASN A 350 22.92 -92.76 -51.08
N GLN A 351 23.11 -91.55 -50.53
CA GLN A 351 24.37 -91.04 -49.99
C GLN A 351 24.16 -90.31 -48.65
N ALA A 352 23.36 -90.89 -47.76
CA ALA A 352 22.94 -90.25 -46.51
C ALA A 352 24.09 -89.79 -45.61
N ALA A 353 25.19 -90.55 -45.52
CA ALA A 353 26.37 -90.16 -44.74
C ALA A 353 27.15 -88.97 -45.35
N ALA A 354 27.07 -88.77 -46.66
CA ALA A 354 27.75 -87.67 -47.35
C ALA A 354 26.91 -86.38 -47.41
N LEU A 355 25.64 -86.41 -47.01
CA LEU A 355 24.75 -85.23 -46.99
C LEU A 355 25.20 -84.19 -45.97
N VAL A 356 25.77 -84.62 -44.83
CA VAL A 356 26.27 -83.70 -43.79
C VAL A 356 27.32 -82.77 -44.36
N GLY A 357 28.36 -83.31 -44.99
CA GLY A 357 29.44 -82.51 -45.58
C GLY A 357 29.02 -81.68 -46.80
N LYS A 358 27.96 -82.06 -47.52
CA LYS A 358 27.42 -81.28 -48.65
C LYS A 358 26.50 -80.13 -48.22
N LEU A 359 25.86 -80.27 -47.06
CA LEU A 359 25.04 -79.23 -46.45
C LEU A 359 25.88 -78.28 -45.58
N GLU A 360 27.12 -78.64 -45.22
CA GLU A 360 28.07 -77.72 -44.58
C GLU A 360 28.49 -76.58 -45.54
N GLY A 361 28.62 -75.36 -45.01
CA GLY A 361 29.06 -74.19 -45.76
C GLY A 361 27.95 -73.29 -46.34
N ALA A 362 26.68 -73.55 -46.01
CA ALA A 362 25.58 -72.64 -46.34
C ALA A 362 25.53 -71.44 -45.37
N PRO A 363 25.35 -70.19 -45.85
CA PRO A 363 25.18 -69.04 -44.96
C PRO A 363 23.83 -69.04 -44.22
N GLN A 364 22.86 -69.85 -44.64
CA GLN A 364 21.53 -69.91 -44.07
C GLN A 364 21.40 -70.85 -42.85
N TRP A 365 22.34 -71.77 -42.64
CA TRP A 365 22.34 -72.71 -41.52
C TRP A 365 23.75 -73.13 -41.09
N SER A 366 23.90 -73.55 -39.85
CA SER A 366 25.16 -73.96 -39.24
C SER A 366 25.03 -75.34 -38.61
N ALA A 367 26.14 -76.08 -38.59
CA ALA A 367 26.30 -77.40 -37.97
C ALA A 367 25.19 -78.41 -38.35
N PRO A 368 25.06 -78.80 -39.64
CA PRO A 368 24.19 -79.92 -40.00
C PRO A 368 24.71 -81.20 -39.33
N ALA A 369 23.83 -81.94 -38.66
CA ALA A 369 24.17 -83.18 -37.98
C ALA A 369 23.06 -84.21 -38.18
N LEU A 370 23.43 -85.48 -38.33
CA LEU A 370 22.47 -86.58 -38.37
C LEU A 370 21.92 -86.82 -36.96
N SER A 371 20.60 -86.73 -36.80
CA SER A 371 19.91 -86.99 -35.55
C SER A 371 19.21 -88.35 -35.63
N GLY A 372 19.98 -89.43 -35.43
CA GLY A 372 19.48 -90.80 -35.44
C GLY A 372 20.36 -91.76 -36.23
N ALA A 373 20.14 -93.07 -36.04
CA ALA A 373 20.82 -94.10 -36.82
C ALA A 373 20.27 -94.13 -38.26
N LEU A 374 21.15 -94.33 -39.25
CA LEU A 374 20.71 -94.55 -40.62
C LEU A 374 19.97 -95.88 -40.70
N GLN A 375 18.73 -95.86 -41.17
CA GLN A 375 17.91 -97.06 -41.30
C GLN A 375 17.73 -97.36 -42.80
N GLN A 376 18.28 -98.47 -43.25
CA GLN A 376 18.18 -98.88 -44.65
C GLN A 376 16.77 -99.39 -44.96
N ASP A 377 16.14 -98.86 -46.00
CA ASP A 377 14.83 -99.33 -46.44
C ASP A 377 14.99 -100.60 -47.31
N PRO A 378 14.43 -101.75 -46.89
CA PRO A 378 14.59 -103.02 -47.60
C PRO A 378 13.93 -103.04 -48.99
N ARG A 379 13.02 -102.11 -49.31
CA ARG A 379 12.34 -102.07 -50.62
C ARG A 379 13.09 -101.28 -51.69
N LEU A 380 13.74 -100.19 -51.29
CA LEU A 380 14.36 -99.23 -52.20
C LEU A 380 15.90 -99.23 -52.15
N ARG A 381 16.52 -99.98 -51.21
CA ARG A 381 17.98 -100.01 -50.96
C ARG A 381 18.59 -98.61 -50.78
N VAL A 382 17.82 -97.67 -50.23
CA VAL A 382 18.25 -96.31 -49.87
C VAL A 382 18.13 -96.14 -48.36
N ASP A 383 18.92 -95.23 -47.81
CA ASP A 383 18.96 -94.99 -46.38
C ASP A 383 18.00 -93.87 -46.00
N ARG A 384 17.17 -94.12 -44.99
CA ARG A 384 16.35 -93.09 -44.35
C ARG A 384 17.22 -92.29 -43.39
N PHE A 385 17.21 -90.96 -43.56
CA PHE A 385 17.97 -90.05 -42.72
C PHE A 385 17.04 -89.04 -42.03
N THR A 386 17.45 -88.63 -40.84
CA THR A 386 16.93 -87.44 -40.15
C THR A 386 18.11 -86.55 -39.87
N LEU A 387 18.09 -85.33 -40.40
CA LEU A 387 19.16 -84.34 -40.27
C LEU A 387 18.61 -83.09 -39.61
N VAL A 388 19.38 -82.57 -38.67
CA VAL A 388 19.07 -81.33 -37.96
C VAL A 388 20.17 -80.31 -38.25
N ALA A 389 19.79 -79.08 -38.51
CA ALA A 389 20.70 -77.94 -38.64
C ALA A 389 20.15 -76.73 -37.88
N LYS A 390 21.04 -75.84 -37.42
CA LYS A 390 20.63 -74.58 -36.78
C LYS A 390 20.58 -73.47 -37.82
N LEU A 391 19.43 -72.81 -37.99
CA LEU A 391 19.27 -71.67 -38.87
C LEU A 391 20.16 -70.52 -38.42
N ALA A 392 20.85 -69.89 -39.36
CA ALA A 392 21.60 -68.68 -39.09
C ALA A 392 20.58 -67.53 -38.95
N THR A 393 20.41 -67.01 -37.73
CA THR A 393 19.82 -65.69 -37.60
C THR A 393 20.83 -64.69 -38.19
N THR A 394 20.43 -63.93 -39.21
CA THR A 394 21.21 -62.79 -39.71
C THR A 394 21.12 -61.65 -38.68
N ALA A 395 21.63 -61.91 -37.48
CA ALA A 395 21.80 -60.90 -36.47
C ALA A 395 23.19 -60.30 -36.63
N SER A 396 23.30 -59.22 -37.43
CA SER A 396 24.17 -58.05 -37.17
C SER A 396 24.23 -57.08 -38.37
N PRO A 397 24.33 -55.75 -38.15
CA PRO A 397 25.27 -55.20 -37.18
C PRO A 397 24.79 -54.03 -36.30
N THR A 398 25.52 -53.87 -35.20
CA THR A 398 25.90 -52.59 -34.59
C THR A 398 24.85 -51.86 -33.75
N ALA A 399 24.87 -52.18 -32.47
CA ALA A 399 24.80 -51.13 -31.44
C ALA A 399 25.98 -50.17 -31.65
N ALA A 400 25.75 -49.11 -32.44
CA ALA A 400 26.60 -47.93 -32.45
C ALA A 400 26.18 -47.06 -31.28
N ASP A 401 26.96 -47.20 -30.21
CA ASP A 401 27.45 -46.12 -29.38
C ASP A 401 27.00 -44.71 -29.81
N THR A 402 26.05 -44.14 -29.06
CA THR A 402 25.92 -42.69 -28.91
C THR A 402 26.03 -42.34 -27.44
N ALA A 403 27.21 -42.62 -26.87
CA ALA A 403 27.77 -41.73 -25.88
C ALA A 403 28.19 -40.40 -26.55
N THR A 404 27.26 -39.44 -26.63
CA THR A 404 27.62 -38.02 -26.60
C THR A 404 27.09 -37.46 -25.29
N GLY A 405 28.01 -37.19 -24.37
CA GLY A 405 27.70 -36.62 -23.07
C GLY A 405 27.41 -35.12 -23.12
N GLY A 406 27.07 -34.61 -21.94
CA GLY A 406 27.50 -33.28 -21.53
C GLY A 406 26.40 -32.26 -21.31
N ARG A 407 26.09 -32.06 -20.02
CA ARG A 407 25.99 -30.75 -19.33
C ARG A 407 25.59 -29.56 -20.21
N ARG A 408 24.39 -29.02 -19.94
CA ARG A 408 24.21 -27.83 -19.10
C ARG A 408 22.76 -27.66 -18.71
#